data_AF-F8PFG3-F1
#
_entry.id   AF-F8PFG3-F1
#
_cell.length_a   1.000
_cell.length_b   1.000
_cell.length_c   1.000
_cell.angle_alpha   90.00
_cell.angle_beta   90.00
_cell.angle_gamma   90.00
#
_symmetry.space_group_name_H-M   'P 1'
#
loop_
_entity.id
_entity.type
_entity.pdbx_description
1 polymer ?
#
loop_
_entity_poly.entity_id
_entity_poly.type
_entity_poly.pdbx_seq_one_letter_code
_entity_poly.pdbx_strand_id
1 'polypeptide(L)'
;MSHKWTANTYVELSSCAMQEVGAKIQWSPWIVSRDNVNIPMIKNQYISHVISVLLDSPGFLDYPHCNDKNLQSPPPVEELPCGPEQVVKQYILCTADIEEASYEGNDKVIAEWFHQLGIDSEAEKNTWTKQVIPWIGNQMTVNRLRGLFRHKHKDFNSFEHMDYMILVFGWLHLVKAFSILLHKQYLGTLAGIRGLQQAFDLLAWIRLQKMETKGSFWHHLDEAL
;
A
#
# COMPACT_ATOMS: atom_id res chain seq x y z
N MET A 1 17.27 -19.75 -14.88
CA MET A 1 15.92 -19.65 -15.49
C MET A 1 15.97 -18.65 -16.63
N SER A 2 15.35 -18.94 -17.78
CA SER A 2 15.38 -18.06 -18.95
C SER A 2 14.39 -16.90 -18.77
N HIS A 3 14.83 -15.67 -19.09
CA HIS A 3 13.99 -14.46 -19.06
C HIS A 3 12.68 -14.61 -19.86
N LYS A 4 12.72 -15.38 -20.96
CA LYS A 4 11.54 -15.67 -21.80
C LYS A 4 10.51 -16.55 -21.08
N TRP A 5 10.98 -17.53 -20.30
CA TRP A 5 10.08 -18.40 -19.54
C TRP A 5 9.39 -17.62 -18.41
N THR A 6 10.14 -16.77 -17.69
CA THR A 6 9.58 -15.90 -16.64
C THR A 6 8.54 -14.94 -17.19
N ALA A 7 8.84 -14.27 -18.32
CA ALA A 7 7.90 -13.35 -18.96
C ALA A 7 6.62 -14.05 -19.41
N ASN A 8 6.74 -15.20 -20.09
CA ASN A 8 5.57 -15.95 -20.56
C ASN A 8 4.70 -16.46 -19.40
N THR A 9 5.32 -17.00 -18.35
CA THR A 9 4.60 -17.49 -17.17
C THR A 9 3.86 -16.34 -16.46
N TYR A 10 4.48 -15.16 -16.39
CA TYR A 10 3.85 -13.98 -15.80
C TYR A 10 2.64 -13.50 -16.61
N VAL A 11 2.74 -13.51 -17.95
CA VAL A 11 1.62 -13.18 -18.85
C VAL A 11 0.45 -14.16 -18.67
N GLU A 12 0.72 -15.46 -18.58
CA GLU A 12 -0.32 -16.47 -18.35
C GLU A 12 -0.99 -16.30 -16.98
N LEU A 13 -0.21 -16.11 -15.92
CA LEU A 13 -0.73 -15.85 -14.58
C LEU A 13 -1.58 -14.58 -14.52
N SER A 14 -1.11 -13.52 -15.17
CA SER A 14 -1.83 -12.25 -15.22
C SER A 14 -3.13 -12.36 -16.02
N SER A 15 -3.12 -13.04 -17.16
CA SER A 15 -4.31 -13.23 -18.00
C SER A 15 -5.42 -13.97 -17.26
N CYS A 16 -5.07 -15.04 -16.53
CA CYS A 16 -6.02 -15.76 -15.67
C CYS A 16 -6.53 -14.89 -14.52
N ALA A 17 -5.65 -14.10 -13.90
CA ALA A 17 -6.01 -13.19 -12.82
C ALA A 17 -7.00 -12.10 -13.29
N MET A 18 -6.80 -11.52 -14.48
CA MET A 18 -7.64 -10.45 -15.00
C MET A 18 -9.06 -10.89 -15.34
N GLN A 19 -9.26 -12.13 -15.76
CA GLN A 19 -10.61 -12.69 -15.94
C GLN A 19 -11.41 -12.71 -14.63
N GLU A 20 -10.77 -13.07 -13.52
CA GLU A 20 -11.42 -13.09 -12.21
C GLU A 20 -11.67 -11.68 -11.65
N VAL A 21 -10.76 -10.73 -11.93
CA VAL A 21 -10.91 -9.32 -11.51
C VAL A 21 -12.05 -8.62 -12.22
N GLY A 22 -12.12 -8.74 -13.56
CA GLY A 22 -13.15 -8.08 -14.35
C GLY A 22 -14.56 -8.44 -13.88
N ALA A 23 -14.78 -9.72 -13.55
CA ALA A 23 -16.04 -10.20 -13.01
C ALA A 23 -16.39 -9.63 -11.62
N LYS A 24 -15.38 -9.30 -10.80
CA LYS A 24 -15.56 -8.81 -9.42
C LYS A 24 -15.68 -7.30 -9.31
N ILE A 25 -14.95 -6.54 -10.13
CA ILE A 25 -15.01 -5.07 -10.15
C ILE A 25 -16.43 -4.59 -10.47
N GLN A 26 -17.17 -5.34 -11.30
CA GLN A 26 -18.56 -5.03 -11.62
C GLN A 26 -19.54 -5.18 -10.44
N TRP A 27 -19.18 -5.95 -9.39
CA TRP A 27 -20.10 -6.34 -8.31
C TRP A 27 -19.77 -5.74 -6.94
N SER A 28 -18.51 -5.36 -6.68
CA SER A 28 -18.10 -4.76 -5.40
C SER A 28 -17.37 -3.43 -5.58
N PRO A 29 -18.12 -2.31 -5.54
CA PRO A 29 -17.56 -0.97 -5.44
C PRO A 29 -16.79 -0.81 -4.13
N TRP A 30 -15.49 -0.53 -4.18
CA TRP A 30 -14.76 -0.07 -3.01
C TRP A 30 -15.11 1.41 -2.78
N ILE A 31 -16.00 1.68 -1.82
CA ILE A 31 -16.39 3.05 -1.46
C ILE A 31 -15.68 3.41 -0.16
N VAL A 32 -14.61 4.20 -0.26
CA VAL A 32 -13.88 4.79 0.89
C VAL A 32 -14.53 6.13 1.31
N SER A 33 -15.87 6.22 1.34
CA SER A 33 -16.56 7.51 1.45
C SER A 33 -17.46 7.68 2.68
N ARG A 34 -17.34 6.85 3.73
CA ARG A 34 -18.29 6.89 4.87
C ARG A 34 -17.70 7.30 6.22
N ASP A 35 -16.48 7.82 6.26
CA ASP A 35 -15.78 8.15 7.51
C ASP A 35 -16.44 9.28 8.33
N ASN A 36 -17.25 10.14 7.69
CA ASN A 36 -17.78 11.37 8.29
C ASN A 36 -19.16 11.23 8.94
N VAL A 37 -19.88 10.11 8.77
CA VAL A 37 -21.24 9.93 9.33
C VAL A 37 -21.25 9.16 10.67
N ASN A 38 -20.17 8.42 10.97
CA ASN A 38 -20.09 7.52 12.13
C ASN A 38 -19.24 8.04 13.31
N ILE A 39 -19.00 9.35 13.40
CA ILE A 39 -18.10 9.98 14.39
C ILE A 39 -18.35 9.49 15.85
N PRO A 40 -19.60 9.35 16.34
CA PRO A 40 -19.84 8.84 17.69
C PRO A 40 -19.46 7.36 17.88
N MET A 41 -19.67 6.52 16.86
CA MET A 41 -19.36 5.09 16.91
C MET A 41 -17.85 4.83 16.83
N ILE A 42 -17.15 5.63 16.01
CA ILE A 42 -15.69 5.64 15.90
C ILE A 42 -15.04 6.04 17.24
N LYS A 43 -15.62 7.01 17.96
CA LYS A 43 -15.12 7.43 19.28
C LYS A 43 -15.09 6.29 20.30
N ASN A 44 -16.13 5.47 20.36
CA ASN A 44 -16.18 4.34 21.30
C ASN A 44 -15.16 3.26 20.92
N GLN A 45 -14.93 3.03 19.63
CA GLN A 45 -13.86 2.14 19.16
C GLN A 45 -12.47 2.67 19.57
N TYR A 46 -12.20 3.96 19.43
CA TYR A 46 -10.94 4.55 19.88
C TYR A 46 -10.73 4.45 21.40
N ILE A 47 -11.78 4.71 22.19
CA ILE A 47 -11.71 4.55 23.66
C ILE A 47 -11.37 3.09 24.01
N SER A 48 -12.05 2.13 23.37
CA SER A 48 -11.77 0.71 23.55
C SER A 48 -10.34 0.34 23.16
N HIS A 49 -9.84 0.88 22.06
CA HIS A 49 -8.46 0.64 21.61
C HIS A 49 -7.43 1.16 22.62
N VAL A 50 -7.61 2.38 23.13
CA VAL A 50 -6.74 2.96 24.17
C VAL A 50 -6.77 2.10 25.44
N ILE A 51 -7.96 1.65 25.87
CA ILE A 51 -8.11 0.77 27.02
C ILE A 51 -7.39 -0.56 26.79
N SER A 52 -7.53 -1.19 25.62
CA SER A 52 -6.82 -2.42 25.27
C SER A 52 -5.30 -2.23 25.37
N VAL A 53 -4.76 -1.17 24.79
CA VAL A 53 -3.33 -0.85 24.85
C VAL A 53 -2.86 -0.67 26.31
N LEU A 54 -3.68 -0.05 27.16
CA LEU A 54 -3.37 0.10 28.59
C LEU A 54 -3.39 -1.23 29.33
N LEU A 55 -4.38 -2.09 29.07
CA LEU A 55 -4.51 -3.42 29.67
C LEU A 55 -3.38 -4.37 29.21
N ASP A 56 -2.93 -4.25 27.96
CA ASP A 56 -1.82 -5.02 27.39
C ASP A 56 -0.45 -4.53 27.88
N SER A 57 -0.39 -3.40 28.59
CA SER A 57 0.86 -2.85 29.10
C SER A 57 1.36 -3.60 30.34
N PRO A 58 2.69 -3.68 30.58
CA PRO A 58 3.26 -4.45 31.69
C PRO A 58 2.71 -4.09 33.08
N GLY A 59 2.25 -2.86 33.28
CA GLY A 59 1.71 -2.38 34.56
C GLY A 59 0.30 -2.86 34.88
N PHE A 60 -0.42 -3.41 33.90
CA PHE A 60 -1.81 -3.86 34.05
C PHE A 60 -2.01 -5.36 33.79
N LEU A 61 -0.92 -6.12 33.62
CA LEU A 61 -0.97 -7.57 33.42
C LEU A 61 -1.73 -8.31 34.53
N ASP A 62 -1.58 -7.86 35.77
CA ASP A 62 -2.24 -8.44 36.94
C ASP A 62 -3.56 -7.74 37.31
N TYR A 63 -4.11 -6.89 36.42
CA TYR A 63 -5.34 -6.17 36.70
C TYR A 63 -6.53 -7.15 36.77
N PRO A 64 -7.20 -7.29 37.93
CA PRO A 64 -8.15 -8.37 38.17
C PRO A 64 -9.44 -8.27 37.34
N HIS A 65 -9.73 -7.10 36.77
CA HIS A 65 -10.94 -6.84 35.99
C HIS A 65 -10.69 -6.71 34.49
N CYS A 66 -9.55 -7.22 33.98
CA CYS A 66 -9.22 -7.16 32.55
C CYS A 66 -10.29 -7.78 31.63
N ASN A 67 -11.09 -8.71 32.15
CA ASN A 67 -12.17 -9.39 31.43
C ASN A 67 -13.58 -8.89 31.80
N ASP A 68 -13.71 -7.71 32.43
CA ASP A 68 -15.02 -7.14 32.75
C ASP A 68 -15.84 -6.87 31.48
N LYS A 69 -17.15 -7.11 31.53
CA LYS A 69 -18.07 -6.88 30.41
C LYS A 69 -18.06 -5.44 29.92
N ASN A 70 -17.79 -4.47 30.82
CA ASN A 70 -17.73 -3.06 30.46
C ASN A 70 -16.45 -2.68 29.68
N LEU A 71 -15.45 -3.55 29.67
CA LEU A 71 -14.20 -3.38 28.92
C LEU A 71 -14.21 -4.15 27.60
N GLN A 72 -15.29 -4.86 27.29
CA GLN A 72 -15.45 -5.53 26.00
C GLN A 72 -15.55 -4.51 24.88
N SER A 73 -14.87 -4.81 23.77
CA SER A 73 -14.90 -3.95 22.60
C SER A 73 -16.33 -3.75 22.11
N PRO A 74 -16.73 -2.51 21.77
CA PRO A 74 -18.02 -2.25 21.17
C PRO A 74 -18.13 -2.98 19.83
N PRO A 75 -19.37 -3.30 19.37
CA PRO A 75 -19.56 -3.93 18.07
C PRO A 75 -18.88 -3.10 16.97
N PRO A 76 -18.21 -3.74 15.99
CA PRO A 76 -17.56 -3.03 14.90
C PRO A 76 -18.56 -2.12 14.18
N VAL A 77 -18.11 -0.93 13.82
CA VAL A 77 -18.95 0.06 13.12
C VAL A 77 -19.25 -0.41 11.70
N GLU A 78 -18.24 -0.95 11.03
CA GLU A 78 -18.34 -1.60 9.74
C GLU A 78 -17.37 -2.79 9.74
N GLU A 79 -17.86 -3.96 10.16
CA GLU A 79 -17.06 -5.18 10.05
C GLU A 79 -16.96 -5.56 8.57
N LEU A 80 -15.73 -5.56 8.03
CA LEU A 80 -15.50 -6.16 6.73
C LEU A 80 -15.85 -7.65 6.81
N PRO A 81 -16.44 -8.24 5.77
CA PRO A 81 -16.71 -9.67 5.74
C PRO A 81 -15.42 -10.45 6.06
N CYS A 82 -15.45 -11.27 7.10
CA CYS A 82 -14.31 -12.07 7.54
C CYS A 82 -14.55 -13.56 7.26
N GLY A 83 -13.49 -14.31 6.97
CA GLY A 83 -13.52 -15.77 6.81
C GLY A 83 -12.72 -16.27 5.60
N PRO A 84 -12.60 -17.60 5.42
CA PRO A 84 -11.80 -18.20 4.36
C PRO A 84 -12.25 -17.81 2.94
N GLU A 85 -13.54 -17.53 2.77
CA GLU A 85 -14.11 -17.11 1.47
C GLU A 85 -13.92 -15.62 1.16
N GLN A 86 -13.63 -14.81 2.19
CA GLN A 86 -13.49 -13.36 2.11
C GLN A 86 -12.01 -12.92 2.19
N VAL A 87 -11.08 -13.85 1.99
CA VAL A 87 -9.64 -13.55 1.94
C VAL A 87 -9.36 -12.59 0.79
N VAL A 88 -8.68 -11.48 1.09
CA VAL A 88 -8.24 -10.50 0.10
C VAL A 88 -7.41 -11.21 -0.97
N LYS A 89 -7.89 -11.20 -2.21
CA LYS A 89 -7.15 -11.74 -3.36
C LYS A 89 -6.38 -10.62 -4.03
N GLN A 90 -5.11 -10.89 -4.33
CA GLN A 90 -4.29 -10.02 -5.14
C GLN A 90 -4.21 -10.57 -6.55
N TYR A 91 -4.42 -9.69 -7.52
CA TYR A 91 -4.34 -10.02 -8.93
C TYR A 91 -3.22 -9.21 -9.56
N ILE A 92 -2.55 -9.83 -10.52
CA ILE A 92 -1.36 -9.28 -11.14
C ILE A 92 -1.74 -8.79 -12.53
N LEU A 93 -1.50 -7.51 -12.82
CA LEU A 93 -1.64 -6.90 -14.14
C LEU A 93 -0.46 -7.29 -15.05
N CYS A 94 -0.70 -7.35 -16.35
CA CYS A 94 0.30 -7.64 -17.38
C CYS A 94 1.30 -6.49 -17.44
N THR A 95 2.55 -6.79 -17.74
CA THR A 95 3.55 -5.75 -17.99
C THR A 95 3.20 -4.98 -19.27
N ALA A 96 3.33 -3.65 -19.24
CA ALA A 96 3.17 -2.79 -20.42
C ALA A 96 4.45 -1.97 -20.65
N ASP A 97 4.85 -1.83 -21.91
CA ASP A 97 6.03 -1.05 -22.30
C ASP A 97 5.66 0.44 -22.45
N ILE A 98 5.41 1.09 -21.30
CA ILE A 98 5.00 2.49 -21.24
C ILE A 98 5.93 3.24 -20.29
N GLU A 99 6.55 4.32 -20.78
CA GLU A 99 7.41 5.16 -19.96
C GLU A 99 6.59 6.05 -19.01
N GLU A 100 6.67 5.78 -17.72
CA GLU A 100 5.94 6.51 -16.66
C GLU A 100 6.65 7.80 -16.18
N ALA A 101 7.57 8.36 -16.98
CA ALA A 101 8.42 9.49 -16.58
C ALA A 101 7.72 10.87 -16.71
N SER A 102 6.65 10.95 -17.50
CA SER A 102 5.93 12.18 -17.83
C SER A 102 4.45 12.11 -17.42
N TYR A 103 3.75 13.25 -17.43
CA TYR A 103 2.30 13.30 -17.20
C TYR A 103 1.52 12.51 -18.26
N GLU A 104 1.89 12.65 -19.53
CA GLU A 104 1.30 11.89 -20.63
C GLU A 104 1.55 10.38 -20.47
N GLY A 105 2.75 9.99 -20.04
CA GLY A 105 3.09 8.61 -19.73
C GLY A 105 2.21 8.03 -18.61
N ASN A 106 1.96 8.81 -17.55
CA ASN A 106 1.06 8.39 -16.47
C ASN A 106 -0.38 8.22 -16.95
N ASP A 107 -0.86 9.10 -17.84
CA ASP A 107 -2.20 9.00 -18.43
C ASP A 107 -2.36 7.73 -19.28
N LYS A 108 -1.35 7.42 -20.10
CA LYS A 108 -1.27 6.17 -20.89
C LYS A 108 -1.26 4.93 -20.00
N VAL A 109 -0.51 4.97 -18.90
CA VAL A 109 -0.46 3.89 -17.91
C VAL A 109 -1.85 3.66 -17.29
N ILE A 110 -2.59 4.71 -16.94
CA ILE A 110 -3.97 4.58 -16.40
C ILE A 110 -4.90 3.94 -17.42
N ALA A 111 -4.85 4.40 -18.68
CA ALA A 111 -5.66 3.83 -19.76
C ALA A 111 -5.36 2.34 -19.98
N GLU A 112 -4.07 1.96 -19.94
CA GLU A 112 -3.64 0.56 -20.07
C GLU A 112 -4.15 -0.31 -18.92
N TRP A 113 -4.09 0.18 -17.68
CA TRP A 113 -4.64 -0.58 -16.56
C TRP A 113 -6.14 -0.77 -16.68
N PHE A 114 -6.88 0.24 -17.15
CA PHE A 114 -8.30 0.10 -17.43
C PHE A 114 -8.60 -0.88 -18.55
N HIS A 115 -7.77 -0.89 -19.59
CA HIS A 115 -7.87 -1.86 -20.66
C HIS A 115 -7.67 -3.29 -20.14
N GLN A 116 -6.61 -3.54 -19.37
CA GLN A 116 -6.34 -4.87 -18.81
C GLN A 116 -7.40 -5.35 -17.82
N LEU A 117 -8.01 -4.41 -17.08
CA LEU A 117 -9.11 -4.69 -16.17
C LEU A 117 -10.47 -4.86 -16.88
N GLY A 118 -10.54 -4.61 -18.19
CA GLY A 118 -11.76 -4.75 -19.01
C GLY A 118 -12.81 -3.66 -18.76
N ILE A 119 -12.37 -2.48 -18.30
CA ILE A 119 -13.23 -1.37 -17.82
C ILE A 119 -13.02 -0.08 -18.63
N ASP A 120 -12.54 -0.21 -19.87
CA ASP A 120 -12.24 0.91 -20.78
C ASP A 120 -13.45 1.36 -21.63
N SER A 121 -14.58 0.65 -21.55
CA SER A 121 -15.82 0.99 -22.26
C SER A 121 -16.51 2.25 -21.70
N GLU A 122 -17.27 2.95 -22.55
CA GLU A 122 -17.96 4.19 -22.16
C GLU A 122 -19.06 3.97 -21.09
N ALA A 123 -19.70 2.79 -21.08
CA ALA A 123 -20.63 2.40 -20.03
C ALA A 123 -19.93 2.23 -18.67
N GLU A 124 -18.72 1.65 -18.66
CA GLU A 124 -17.89 1.46 -17.46
C GLU A 124 -17.30 2.78 -16.96
N LYS A 125 -17.00 3.74 -17.85
CA LYS A 125 -16.58 5.11 -17.47
C LYS A 125 -17.62 5.83 -16.60
N ASN A 126 -18.90 5.58 -16.83
CA ASN A 126 -19.97 6.11 -15.98
C ASN A 126 -19.99 5.46 -14.58
N THR A 127 -19.54 4.22 -14.45
CA THR A 127 -19.39 3.54 -13.15
C THR A 127 -18.39 4.28 -12.27
N TRP A 128 -17.29 4.78 -12.84
CA TRP A 128 -16.25 5.53 -12.11
C TRP A 128 -16.72 6.88 -11.57
N THR A 129 -17.75 7.49 -12.14
CA THR A 129 -18.36 8.70 -11.53
C THR A 129 -19.00 8.44 -10.17
N LYS A 130 -19.22 7.16 -9.82
CA LYS A 130 -19.90 6.73 -8.58
C LYS A 130 -18.98 5.96 -7.63
N GLN A 131 -17.74 5.69 -8.03
CA GLN A 131 -16.82 4.81 -7.30
C GLN A 131 -15.46 5.46 -7.13
N VAL A 132 -14.69 4.95 -6.17
CA VAL A 132 -13.36 5.47 -5.88
C VAL A 132 -12.34 4.33 -5.85
N ILE A 133 -11.25 4.49 -6.59
CA ILE A 133 -10.12 3.56 -6.66
C ILE A 133 -8.97 4.11 -5.84
N PRO A 134 -8.53 3.39 -4.80
CA PRO A 134 -7.24 3.65 -4.17
C PRO A 134 -6.12 3.33 -5.16
N TRP A 135 -5.38 4.36 -5.60
CA TRP A 135 -4.20 4.20 -6.44
C TRP A 135 -2.95 4.26 -5.59
N ILE A 136 -2.27 3.12 -5.48
CA ILE A 136 -1.11 2.96 -4.63
C ILE A 136 0.15 2.93 -5.48
N GLY A 137 1.11 3.82 -5.18
CA GLY A 137 2.35 3.89 -5.94
C GLY A 137 3.52 4.45 -5.13
N ASN A 138 4.67 4.55 -5.80
CA ASN A 138 5.81 5.25 -5.25
C ASN A 138 5.54 6.76 -5.15
N GLN A 139 6.33 7.48 -4.35
CA GLN A 139 6.12 8.92 -4.13
C GLN A 139 6.13 9.74 -5.42
N MET A 140 6.95 9.34 -6.41
CA MET A 140 7.09 10.06 -7.66
C MET A 140 5.85 9.87 -8.56
N THR A 141 5.35 8.64 -8.66
CA THR A 141 4.06 8.32 -9.32
C THR A 141 2.93 9.11 -8.69
N VAL A 142 2.79 9.07 -7.36
CA VAL A 142 1.73 9.81 -6.63
C VAL A 142 1.83 11.32 -6.88
N ASN A 143 3.03 11.89 -6.84
CA ASN A 143 3.22 13.31 -7.13
C ASN A 143 2.88 13.68 -8.58
N ARG A 144 3.21 12.81 -9.54
CA ARG A 144 2.86 13.02 -10.95
C ARG A 144 1.35 12.99 -11.17
N LEU A 145 0.66 12.02 -10.57
CA LEU A 145 -0.80 11.92 -10.64
C LEU A 145 -1.49 13.13 -9.99
N ARG A 146 -1.00 13.61 -8.85
CA ARG A 146 -1.49 14.89 -8.26
C ARG A 146 -1.26 16.07 -9.20
N GLY A 147 -0.13 16.10 -9.88
CA GLY A 147 0.16 17.09 -10.91
C GLY A 147 -0.83 17.00 -12.07
N LEU A 148 -1.14 15.80 -12.53
CA LEU A 148 -2.10 15.54 -13.60
C LEU A 148 -3.51 16.02 -13.23
N PHE A 149 -3.99 15.73 -12.01
CA PHE A 149 -5.28 16.26 -11.51
C PHE A 149 -5.36 17.78 -11.62
N ARG A 150 -4.29 18.47 -11.24
CA ARG A 150 -4.23 19.94 -11.33
C ARG A 150 -4.26 20.44 -12.77
N HIS A 151 -3.74 19.68 -13.74
CA HIS A 151 -3.84 20.06 -15.15
C HIS A 151 -5.24 19.83 -15.69
N LYS A 152 -5.89 18.74 -15.27
CA LYS A 152 -7.22 18.32 -15.74
C LYS A 152 -8.39 19.03 -15.06
N HIS A 153 -8.16 19.89 -14.07
CA HIS A 153 -9.24 20.57 -13.31
C HIS A 153 -10.26 21.37 -14.14
N LYS A 154 -9.96 21.67 -15.42
CA LYS A 154 -10.86 22.40 -16.34
C LYS A 154 -11.60 21.51 -17.31
N ASP A 155 -11.38 20.20 -17.28
CA ASP A 155 -12.05 19.28 -18.19
C ASP A 155 -13.57 19.20 -17.87
N PHE A 156 -14.35 18.52 -18.68
CA PHE A 156 -15.81 18.72 -18.68
C PHE A 156 -16.55 17.84 -17.66
N ASN A 157 -15.94 16.75 -17.20
CA ASN A 157 -16.60 15.80 -16.31
C ASN A 157 -15.65 15.20 -15.25
N SER A 158 -16.24 14.62 -14.21
CA SER A 158 -15.53 14.04 -13.06
C SER A 158 -14.59 12.89 -13.43
N PHE A 159 -14.86 12.19 -14.54
CA PHE A 159 -13.98 11.14 -15.04
C PHE A 159 -12.71 11.74 -15.66
N GLU A 160 -12.85 12.78 -16.48
CA GLU A 160 -11.70 13.53 -17.03
C GLU A 160 -10.90 14.22 -15.92
N HIS A 161 -11.56 14.74 -14.89
CA HIS A 161 -10.90 15.28 -13.68
C HIS A 161 -10.18 14.22 -12.85
N MET A 162 -10.51 12.95 -13.06
CA MET A 162 -9.98 11.79 -12.33
C MET A 162 -10.42 11.76 -10.85
N ASP A 163 -11.60 12.27 -10.54
CA ASP A 163 -12.15 12.32 -9.17
C ASP A 163 -12.36 10.93 -8.55
N TYR A 164 -12.43 9.91 -9.39
CA TYR A 164 -12.53 8.51 -8.99
C TYR A 164 -11.24 7.97 -8.36
N MET A 165 -10.13 8.71 -8.29
CA MET A 165 -8.86 8.21 -7.76
C MET A 165 -8.51 8.81 -6.39
N ILE A 166 -8.32 7.95 -5.38
CA ILE A 166 -7.66 8.31 -4.13
C ILE A 166 -6.20 7.89 -4.21
N LEU A 167 -5.29 8.87 -4.21
CA LEU A 167 -3.86 8.60 -4.29
C LEU A 167 -3.29 8.26 -2.91
N VAL A 168 -2.87 7.02 -2.72
CA VAL A 168 -2.36 6.48 -1.46
C VAL A 168 -0.87 6.17 -1.56
N PHE A 169 -0.14 6.44 -0.49
CA PHE A 169 1.28 6.10 -0.39
C PHE A 169 1.49 4.59 -0.24
N GLY A 170 2.39 4.00 -1.03
CA GLY A 170 2.64 2.56 -1.01
C GLY A 170 3.29 2.04 0.27
N TRP A 171 2.70 0.97 0.83
CA TRP A 171 3.22 0.28 2.03
C TRP A 171 4.67 -0.16 1.88
N LEU A 172 5.05 -0.71 0.71
CA LEU A 172 6.44 -1.11 0.42
C LEU A 172 7.42 0.06 0.59
N HIS A 173 7.01 1.28 0.23
CA HIS A 173 7.83 2.47 0.42
C HIS A 173 7.89 2.90 1.88
N LEU A 174 6.81 2.71 2.65
CA LEU A 174 6.81 2.94 4.09
C LEU A 174 7.80 2.01 4.78
N VAL A 175 7.73 0.71 4.48
CA VAL A 175 8.65 -0.30 5.00
C VAL A 175 10.08 0.06 4.63
N LYS A 176 10.34 0.41 3.36
CA LYS A 176 11.67 0.83 2.92
C LYS A 176 12.17 2.08 3.66
N ALA A 177 11.34 3.11 3.79
CA ALA A 177 11.68 4.33 4.52
C ALA A 177 11.93 4.07 6.01
N PHE A 178 11.13 3.22 6.63
CA PHE A 178 11.30 2.80 8.02
C PHE A 178 12.60 2.02 8.22
N SER A 179 12.92 1.05 7.36
CA SER A 179 14.19 0.33 7.41
C SER A 179 15.40 1.25 7.23
N ILE A 180 15.28 2.27 6.38
CA ILE A 180 16.29 3.33 6.23
C ILE A 180 16.46 4.11 7.54
N LEU A 181 15.36 4.48 8.20
CA LEU A 181 15.42 5.19 9.47
C LEU A 181 16.04 4.34 10.58
N LEU A 182 15.64 3.07 10.71
CA LEU A 182 16.20 2.12 11.66
C LEU A 182 17.71 1.95 11.45
N HIS A 183 18.13 1.64 10.21
CA HIS A 183 19.55 1.46 9.94
C HIS A 183 20.32 2.76 10.22
N LYS A 184 19.81 3.94 9.86
CA LYS A 184 20.48 5.21 10.21
C LYS A 184 20.58 5.43 11.73
N GLN A 185 19.54 5.09 12.49
CA GLN A 185 19.52 5.21 13.94
C GLN A 185 20.55 4.31 14.61
N TYR A 186 20.71 3.07 14.14
CA TYR A 186 21.60 2.07 14.74
C TYR A 186 22.99 2.00 14.07
N LEU A 187 23.22 2.69 12.96
CA LEU A 187 24.52 2.72 12.29
C LEU A 187 25.62 3.22 13.24
N GLY A 188 25.33 4.28 13.99
CA GLY A 188 26.28 4.90 14.90
C GLY A 188 27.47 5.52 14.16
N THR A 189 28.59 5.65 14.86
CA THR A 189 29.87 6.11 14.29
C THR A 189 30.99 5.18 14.77
N LEU A 190 32.13 5.20 14.08
CA LEU A 190 33.35 4.48 14.48
C LEU A 190 33.81 4.79 15.92
N ALA A 191 33.53 6.00 16.41
CA ALA A 191 33.88 6.44 17.76
C ALA A 191 32.81 6.11 18.82
N GLY A 192 31.62 5.69 18.40
CA GLY A 192 30.51 5.32 19.27
C GLY A 192 30.61 3.86 19.73
N ILE A 193 30.38 3.60 21.02
CA ILE A 193 30.34 2.24 21.57
C ILE A 193 29.07 1.53 21.05
N ARG A 194 29.22 0.36 20.40
CA ARG A 194 28.13 -0.55 19.97
C ARG A 194 27.23 -0.08 18.80
N GLY A 195 27.78 0.65 17.82
CA GLY A 195 27.08 0.93 16.55
C GLY A 195 27.24 -0.19 15.52
N LEU A 196 26.29 -0.36 14.60
CA LEU A 196 26.40 -1.31 13.48
C LEU A 196 27.63 -1.05 12.61
N GLN A 197 28.06 0.21 12.49
CA GLN A 197 29.27 0.55 11.73
C GLN A 197 30.52 -0.11 12.32
N GLN A 198 30.65 -0.15 13.64
CA GLN A 198 31.74 -0.85 14.31
C GLN A 198 31.70 -2.36 14.04
N ALA A 199 30.50 -2.96 14.06
CA ALA A 199 30.32 -4.38 13.77
C ALA A 199 30.62 -4.72 12.31
N PHE A 200 30.16 -3.91 11.35
CA PHE A 200 30.46 -4.08 9.94
C PHE A 200 31.95 -3.93 9.65
N ASP A 201 32.64 -3.01 10.32
CA ASP A 201 34.09 -2.84 10.19
C ASP A 201 34.86 -4.04 10.75
N LEU A 202 34.47 -4.55 11.92
CA LEU A 202 35.06 -5.75 12.51
C LEU A 202 34.88 -7.00 11.64
N LEU A 203 33.72 -7.11 10.98
CA LEU A 203 33.39 -8.23 10.11
C LEU A 203 33.81 -8.00 8.65
N ALA A 204 34.52 -6.89 8.35
CA ALA A 204 34.97 -6.50 7.01
C ALA A 204 33.85 -6.34 5.95
N TRP A 205 32.63 -5.99 6.36
CA TRP A 205 31.50 -5.71 5.48
C TRP A 205 31.54 -4.27 4.94
N ILE A 206 32.44 -4.01 4.00
CA ILE A 206 32.68 -2.67 3.43
C ILE A 206 31.43 -2.08 2.76
N ARG A 207 30.54 -2.92 2.22
CA ARG A 207 29.34 -2.49 1.46
C ARG A 207 28.16 -2.05 2.33
N LEU A 208 28.23 -2.19 3.65
CA LEU A 208 27.17 -1.82 4.58
C LEU A 208 27.43 -0.50 5.33
N GLN A 209 28.60 0.10 5.15
CA GLN A 209 28.98 1.37 5.78
C GLN A 209 28.17 2.56 5.25
N LYS A 210 27.71 2.49 4.00
CA LYS A 210 26.92 3.53 3.36
C LYS A 210 25.63 2.92 2.82
N MET A 211 24.52 3.42 3.31
CA MET A 211 23.22 2.98 2.86
C MET A 211 22.93 3.45 1.43
N GLU A 212 22.51 2.51 0.59
CA GLU A 212 22.05 2.80 -0.77
C GLU A 212 20.63 2.29 -1.00
N THR A 213 19.82 3.11 -1.67
CA THR A 213 18.44 2.74 -2.03
C THR A 213 18.36 1.84 -3.26
N LYS A 214 19.46 1.71 -4.01
CA LYS A 214 19.63 0.90 -5.21
C LYS A 214 20.82 -0.05 -5.01
N GLY A 215 20.87 -1.14 -5.78
CA GLY A 215 21.99 -2.08 -5.76
C GLY A 215 21.89 -3.17 -4.70
N SER A 216 23.00 -3.87 -4.44
CA SER A 216 23.05 -5.06 -3.59
C SER A 216 23.08 -4.78 -2.08
N PHE A 217 22.92 -3.51 -1.66
CA PHE A 217 22.93 -3.13 -0.25
C PHE A 217 21.94 -3.96 0.58
N TRP A 218 20.69 -4.09 0.12
CA TRP A 218 19.66 -4.86 0.83
C TRP A 218 19.93 -6.37 0.87
N HIS A 219 20.60 -6.91 -0.15
CA HIS A 219 21.06 -8.30 -0.16
C HIS A 219 22.16 -8.52 0.88
N HIS A 220 23.17 -7.64 0.91
CA HIS A 220 24.25 -7.72 1.88
C HIS A 220 23.77 -7.46 3.32
N LEU A 221 22.73 -6.64 3.49
CA LEU A 221 22.15 -6.40 4.80
C LEU A 221 21.41 -7.65 5.30
N ASP A 222 20.71 -8.35 4.42
CA ASP A 222 20.06 -9.64 4.72
C ASP A 222 21.09 -10.72 5.07
N GLU A 223 22.20 -10.80 4.32
CA GLU A 223 23.30 -11.74 4.62
C GLU A 223 24.00 -11.46 5.96
N ALA A 224 23.89 -10.23 6.49
CA ALA A 224 24.56 -9.82 7.72
C ALA A 224 23.67 -9.93 8.98
N LEU A 225 22.36 -10.19 8.82
CA LEU A 225 21.38 -10.37 9.91
C LEU A 225 21.20 -11.85 10.24
#